data_AF-A0AB34SHY1-F1
#
_entry.id   AF-A0AB34SHY1-F1
#
_cell.length_a   1.000
_cell.length_b   1.000
_cell.length_c   1.000
_cell.angle_alpha   90.00
_cell.angle_beta   90.00
_cell.angle_gamma   90.00
#
_symmetry.space_group_name_H-M   'P 1'
#
loop_
_entity.id
_entity.type
_entity.pdbx_description
1 polymer ?
#
loop_
_entity_poly.entity_id
_entity_poly.type
_entity_poly.pdbx_seq_one_letter_code
_entity_poly.pdbx_strand_id
1 'polypeptide(L)'
;MYYEKAAFEEAEHAAKFAELLGEVVTNSTKKNLELRVEAENGATAGKTDLAKRAKVANLDAIHDTVHEMARDEARHGKAFKGLLDRYFA
;
A
#
# COMPACT_ATOMS: atom_id res chain seq x y z
N MET A 1 8.00 -17.52 -13.21
CA MET A 1 9.33 -18.05 -12.74
C MET A 1 9.15 -18.78 -11.40
N TYR A 2 10.12 -19.59 -10.93
CA TYR A 2 10.01 -20.25 -9.61
C TYR A 2 9.87 -19.23 -8.45
N TYR A 3 10.69 -18.18 -8.43
CA TYR A 3 10.65 -17.18 -7.35
C TYR A 3 9.35 -16.38 -7.26
N GLU A 4 8.74 -16.08 -8.40
CA GLU A 4 7.44 -15.41 -8.45
C GLU A 4 6.36 -16.28 -7.79
N LYS A 5 6.35 -17.58 -8.09
CA LYS A 5 5.44 -18.53 -7.45
C LYS A 5 5.67 -18.58 -5.93
N ALA A 6 6.92 -18.69 -5.50
CA ALA A 6 7.26 -18.68 -4.08
C ALA A 6 6.80 -17.38 -3.38
N ALA A 7 6.92 -16.22 -4.03
CA ALA A 7 6.45 -14.95 -3.48
C ALA A 7 4.92 -14.92 -3.28
N PHE A 8 4.15 -15.50 -4.20
CA PHE A 8 2.70 -15.64 -4.03
C PHE A 8 2.33 -16.64 -2.92
N GLU A 9 3.06 -17.73 -2.78
CA GLU A 9 2.87 -18.71 -1.70
C GLU A 9 3.11 -18.06 -0.32
N GLU A 10 4.17 -17.26 -0.16
CA GLU A 10 4.41 -16.56 1.10
C GLU A 10 3.41 -15.42 1.38
N ALA A 11 2.93 -14.74 0.34
CA ALA A 11 1.85 -13.77 0.48
C ALA A 11 0.54 -14.44 0.95
N GLU A 12 0.25 -15.65 0.44
CA GLU A 12 -0.89 -16.45 0.90
C GLU A 12 -0.72 -16.89 2.37
N HIS A 13 0.47 -17.29 2.78
CA HIS A 13 0.77 -17.60 4.18
C HIS A 13 0.50 -16.41 5.09
N ALA A 14 1.00 -15.22 4.74
CA ALA A 14 0.76 -14.00 5.51
C ALA A 14 -0.73 -13.63 5.58
N ALA A 15 -1.48 -13.78 4.47
CA ALA A 15 -2.91 -13.51 4.44
C ALA A 15 -3.70 -14.44 5.38
N LYS A 16 -3.36 -15.73 5.44
CA LYS A 16 -3.98 -16.69 6.37
C LYS A 16 -3.76 -16.30 7.82
N PHE A 17 -2.56 -15.87 8.19
CA PHE A 17 -2.30 -15.39 9.55
C PHE A 17 -3.04 -14.10 9.87
N ALA A 18 -3.09 -13.15 8.93
CA ALA A 18 -3.85 -11.91 9.07
C ALA A 18 -5.33 -12.17 9.34
N GLU A 19 -5.93 -13.17 8.68
CA GLU A 19 -7.30 -13.61 8.92
C GLU A 19 -7.47 -14.29 10.28
N LEU A 20 -6.58 -15.23 10.64
CA LEU A 20 -6.64 -15.95 11.93
C LEU A 20 -6.48 -15.02 13.14
N LEU A 21 -5.68 -13.97 13.03
CA LEU A 21 -5.50 -12.98 14.10
C LEU A 21 -6.71 -12.02 14.19
N GLY A 22 -7.42 -11.78 13.09
CA GLY A 22 -8.59 -10.89 13.07
C GLY A 22 -8.27 -9.40 13.24
N GLU A 23 -7.00 -9.01 13.23
CA GLU A 23 -6.54 -7.64 13.51
C GLU A 23 -6.30 -6.82 12.23
N VAL A 24 -6.05 -7.48 11.10
CA VAL A 24 -5.58 -6.83 9.85
C VAL A 24 -6.72 -6.66 8.84
N VAL A 25 -7.71 -7.55 8.88
CA VAL A 25 -8.86 -7.56 7.97
C VAL A 25 -10.14 -7.68 8.80
N THR A 26 -11.15 -6.87 8.47
CA THR A 26 -12.46 -6.92 9.11
C THR A 26 -13.44 -7.75 8.28
N ASN A 27 -14.59 -8.10 8.87
CA ASN A 27 -15.69 -8.76 8.15
C ASN A 27 -16.46 -7.84 7.18
N SER A 28 -16.08 -6.56 7.05
CA SER A 28 -16.75 -5.58 6.21
C SER A 28 -15.86 -5.14 5.06
N THR A 29 -16.25 -5.47 3.83
CA THR A 29 -15.57 -5.01 2.61
C THR A 29 -15.50 -3.48 2.57
N LYS A 30 -16.56 -2.77 2.99
CA LYS A 30 -16.56 -1.31 3.07
C LYS A 30 -15.46 -0.81 4.02
N LYS A 31 -15.41 -1.36 5.24
CA LYS A 31 -14.42 -0.92 6.24
C LYS A 31 -12.99 -1.23 5.78
N ASN A 32 -12.78 -2.39 5.16
CA ASN A 32 -11.47 -2.75 4.62
C ASN A 32 -11.05 -1.79 3.50
N LEU A 33 -11.95 -1.39 2.61
CA LEU A 33 -11.65 -0.38 1.58
C LEU A 33 -11.34 1.00 2.17
N GLU A 34 -12.09 1.45 3.18
CA GLU A 34 -11.78 2.69 3.91
C GLU A 34 -10.37 2.65 4.51
N LEU A 35 -10.03 1.57 5.22
CA LEU A 35 -8.71 1.37 5.80
C LEU A 35 -7.60 1.35 4.74
N ARG A 36 -7.83 0.74 3.56
CA ARG A 36 -6.88 0.77 2.45
C ARG A 36 -6.68 2.17 1.89
N VAL A 37 -7.75 2.95 1.71
CA VAL A 37 -7.63 4.35 1.25
C VAL A 37 -6.79 5.16 2.23
N GLU A 38 -7.05 5.03 3.54
CA GLU A 38 -6.27 5.70 4.59
C GLU A 38 -4.81 5.26 4.58
N ALA A 39 -4.55 3.95 4.48
CA ALA A 39 -3.21 3.39 4.44
C ALA A 39 -2.40 3.91 3.24
N GLU A 40 -2.99 3.92 2.04
CA GLU A 40 -2.31 4.43 0.84
C GLU A 40 -2.03 5.93 0.93
N ASN A 41 -2.98 6.73 1.44
CA ASN A 41 -2.76 8.17 1.65
C ASN A 41 -1.60 8.43 2.64
N GLY A 42 -1.56 7.67 3.74
CA GLY A 42 -0.46 7.72 4.70
C GLY A 42 0.88 7.32 4.08
N ALA A 43 0.90 6.23 3.30
CA ALA A 43 2.10 5.76 2.60
C ALA A 43 2.59 6.75 1.55
N THR A 44 1.71 7.36 0.75
CA THR A 44 2.04 8.43 -0.20
C THR A 44 2.68 9.62 0.52
N ALA A 45 2.08 10.08 1.63
CA ALA A 45 2.62 11.19 2.40
C ALA A 45 4.01 10.88 2.99
N GLY A 46 4.15 9.72 3.64
CA GLY A 46 5.41 9.29 4.24
C GLY A 46 6.53 9.11 3.20
N LYS A 47 6.24 8.48 2.05
CA LYS A 47 7.22 8.33 0.96
C LYS A 47 7.58 9.67 0.32
N THR A 48 6.61 10.57 0.16
CA THR A 48 6.88 11.91 -0.36
C THR A 48 7.81 12.70 0.56
N ASP A 49 7.61 12.64 1.88
CA ASP A 49 8.50 13.26 2.86
C ASP A 49 9.89 12.63 2.84
N LEU A 50 9.97 11.29 2.84
CA LEU A 50 11.24 10.57 2.78
C LEU A 50 12.04 10.91 1.51
N ALA A 51 11.38 10.96 0.35
CA ALA A 51 12.02 11.35 -0.90
C ALA A 51 12.60 12.77 -0.81
N LYS A 52 11.83 13.74 -0.28
CA LYS A 52 12.31 15.12 -0.08
C LYS A 52 13.54 15.15 0.82
N ARG A 53 13.53 14.42 1.93
CA ARG A 53 14.67 14.34 2.86
C ARG A 53 15.90 13.70 2.21
N ALA A 54 15.70 12.64 1.42
CA ALA A 54 16.78 12.00 0.66
C ALA A 54 17.41 12.97 -0.35
N LYS A 55 16.60 13.78 -1.04
CA LYS A 55 17.10 14.80 -1.97
C LYS A 55 17.94 15.86 -1.27
N VAL A 56 17.50 16.36 -0.11
CA VAL A 56 18.26 17.32 0.70
C VAL A 56 19.59 16.72 1.18
N ALA A 57 19.62 15.41 1.45
CA ALA A 57 20.83 14.69 1.83
C ALA A 57 21.73 14.28 0.64
N ASN A 58 21.40 14.69 -0.60
CA ASN A 58 22.09 14.27 -1.84
C ASN A 58 22.10 12.74 -2.07
N LEU A 59 21.08 12.03 -1.59
CA LEU A 59 20.89 10.59 -1.78
C LEU A 59 19.94 10.34 -2.96
N ASP A 60 20.39 10.67 -4.17
CA ASP A 60 19.52 10.72 -5.35
C ASP A 60 18.90 9.37 -5.73
N ALA A 61 19.66 8.28 -5.63
CA ALA A 61 19.11 6.94 -5.89
C ALA A 61 17.94 6.59 -4.95
N ILE A 62 18.01 7.01 -3.68
CA ILE A 62 16.93 6.81 -2.71
C ILE A 62 15.77 7.73 -3.05
N HIS A 63 16.04 9.01 -3.36
CA HIS A 63 15.00 9.95 -3.76
C HIS A 63 14.20 9.41 -4.95
N ASP A 64 14.86 9.00 -6.02
CA ASP A 64 14.20 8.62 -7.27
C ASP A 64 13.33 7.38 -7.07
N THR A 65 13.86 6.34 -6.43
CA THR A 65 13.10 5.12 -6.12
C THR A 65 11.91 5.40 -5.21
N VAL A 66 12.11 6.12 -4.09
CA VAL A 66 11.02 6.38 -3.14
C VAL A 66 9.97 7.34 -3.74
N HIS A 67 10.39 8.27 -4.60
CA HIS A 67 9.47 9.16 -5.30
C HIS A 67 8.59 8.42 -6.30
N GLU A 68 9.14 7.45 -7.03
CA GLU A 68 8.36 6.55 -7.89
C GLU A 68 7.35 5.74 -7.07
N MET A 69 7.79 5.11 -5.97
CA MET A 69 6.90 4.37 -5.07
C MET A 69 5.76 5.26 -4.52
N ALA A 70 6.04 6.53 -4.21
CA ALA A 70 5.00 7.47 -3.75
C ALA A 70 3.89 7.68 -4.81
N ARG A 71 4.25 7.70 -6.10
CA ARG A 71 3.29 7.81 -7.21
C ARG A 71 2.45 6.54 -7.36
N ASP A 72 3.07 5.38 -7.14
CA ASP A 72 2.33 4.11 -7.12
C ASP A 72 1.30 4.06 -6.01
N GLU A 73 1.67 4.47 -4.78
CA GLU A 73 0.69 4.50 -3.69
C GLU A 73 -0.43 5.51 -3.95
N ALA A 74 -0.13 6.65 -4.59
CA ALA A 74 -1.17 7.59 -5.00
C ALA A 74 -2.15 6.96 -6.02
N ARG A 75 -1.63 6.13 -6.94
CA ARG A 75 -2.44 5.38 -7.91
C ARG A 75 -3.27 4.29 -7.22
N HIS A 76 -2.68 3.55 -6.28
CA HIS A 76 -3.38 2.55 -5.48
C HIS A 76 -4.51 3.17 -4.64
N GLY A 77 -4.22 4.28 -3.95
CA GLY A 77 -5.22 5.02 -3.16
C GLY A 77 -6.40 5.50 -4.00
N LYS A 78 -6.15 6.02 -5.21
CA LYS A 78 -7.22 6.38 -6.15
C LYS A 78 -8.06 5.17 -6.58
N ALA A 79 -7.42 4.03 -6.84
CA ALA A 79 -8.12 2.81 -7.21
C ALA A 79 -9.03 2.31 -6.08
N PHE A 80 -8.52 2.23 -4.84
CA PHE A 80 -9.33 1.83 -3.68
C PHE A 80 -10.47 2.81 -3.41
N LYS A 81 -10.20 4.12 -3.52
CA LYS A 81 -11.24 5.15 -3.35
C LYS A 81 -12.33 5.02 -4.41
N GLY A 82 -11.95 4.77 -5.67
CA GLY A 82 -12.90 4.50 -6.75
C GLY A 82 -13.77 3.27 -6.49
N LEU A 83 -13.20 2.18 -5.96
CA LEU A 83 -13.97 1.00 -5.56
C LEU A 83 -14.92 1.30 -4.40
N LEU A 84 -14.43 1.98 -3.37
CA LEU A 84 -15.23 2.36 -2.20
C LEU A 84 -16.45 3.18 -2.63
N ASP A 85 -16.24 4.21 -3.43
CA ASP A 85 -17.30 5.11 -3.87
C ASP A 85 -18.28 4.40 -4.82
N ARG A 86 -17.79 3.51 -5.68
CA ARG A 86 -18.66 2.78 -6.63
C ARG A 86 -19.64 1.83 -5.94
N TYR A 87 -19.20 1.16 -4.87
CA TYR A 87 -19.98 0.07 -4.26
C TYR A 87 -20.64 0.45 -2.94
N PHE A 88 -20.25 1.56 -2.30
CA PHE A 88 -20.67 1.89 -0.93
C PHE A 88 -20.96 3.38 -0.65
N ALA A 89 -21.00 4.23 -1.69
CA ALA A 89 -21.47 5.62 -1.61
C ALA A 89 -23.00 5.73 -1.67
#